data_AF-A0A2E4DU73-F1
#
_entry.id   AF-A0A2E4DU73-F1
#
_cell.length_a   1.000
_cell.length_b   1.000
_cell.length_c   1.000
_cell.angle_alpha   90.00
_cell.angle_beta   90.00
_cell.angle_gamma   90.00
#
_symmetry.space_group_name_H-M   'P 1'
#
loop_
_entity.id
_entity.type
_entity.pdbx_description
1 polymer ?
#
loop_
_entity_poly.entity_id
_entity_poly.type
_entity_poly.pdbx_seq_one_letter_code
_entity_poly.pdbx_strand_id
1 'polypeptide(L)' 'MEKLASMIIIGGTLFWLISILFLGGGWKPQMLAAGVLCIGVFVMYASEGFVGQETDDDDDVPE' A
#
# COMPACT_ATOMS: atom_id res chain seq x y z
N MET A 1 7.30 -5.51 6.03
CA MET A 1 6.24 -5.47 4.99
C MET A 1 6.03 -4.07 4.38
N GLU A 2 6.46 -3.00 5.06
CA GLU A 2 6.33 -1.60 4.61
C GLU A 2 6.92 -1.31 3.21
N LYS A 3 8.09 -1.88 2.87
CA LYS A 3 8.70 -1.71 1.54
C LYS A 3 7.80 -2.22 0.40
N LEU A 4 7.02 -3.26 0.65
CA LEU A 4 6.11 -3.85 -0.33
C LEU A 4 4.86 -2.97 -0.51
N ALA A 5 4.31 -2.45 0.59
CA ALA A 5 3.22 -1.48 0.54
C ALA A 5 3.63 -0.19 -0.21
N SER A 6 4.81 0.35 0.11
CA SER A 6 5.36 1.53 -0.55
C SER A 6 5.55 1.30 -2.05
N MET A 7 6.06 0.12 -2.45
CA MET A 7 6.20 -0.25 -3.86
C MET A 7 4.85 -0.34 -4.60
N ILE A 8 3.82 -0.89 -3.96
CA ILE A 8 2.46 -0.97 -4.53
C ILE A 8 1.85 0.43 -4.70
N ILE A 9 2.00 1.30 -3.69
CA ILE A 9 1.49 2.67 -3.74
C ILE A 9 2.17 3.44 -4.88
N ILE A 10 3.50 3.41 -4.96
CA ILE A 10 4.27 4.07 -6.03
C ILE A 10 3.86 3.54 -7.41
N GLY A 11 3.74 2.22 -7.56
CA GLY A 11 3.29 1.60 -8.80
C GLY A 11 1.86 2.02 -9.19
N GLY A 12 0.95 2.05 -8.22
CA GLY A 12 -0.43 2.50 -8.40
C GLY A 12 -0.52 3.97 -8.81
N THR A 13 0.30 4.84 -8.19
CA THR A 13 0.34 6.28 -8.53
C THR A 13 0.90 6.51 -9.93
N LEU A 14 1.96 5.81 -10.33
CA LEU A 14 2.50 5.90 -11.69
C LEU A 14 1.49 5.40 -12.73
N PHE A 15 0.82 4.28 -12.45
CA PHE A 15 -0.23 3.74 -13.30
C PHE A 15 -1.42 4.72 -13.43
N TRP A 16 -1.82 5.36 -12.33
CA TRP A 16 -2.83 6.42 -12.33
C TRP A 16 -2.42 7.61 -13.20
N LEU A 17 -1.16 8.06 -13.09
CA LEU A 17 -0.63 9.19 -13.85
C LEU A 17 -0.60 8.87 -15.36
N ILE A 18 -0.14 7.67 -15.73
CA ILE A 18 -0.16 7.18 -17.11
C ILE A 18 -1.60 7.09 -17.65
N SER A 19 -2.54 6.63 -16.83
CA SER A 19 -3.97 6.57 -17.16
C SER A 19 -4.54 7.96 -17.49
N ILE A 20 -4.15 9.01 -16.75
CA ILE A 20 -4.56 10.39 -17.05
C ILE A 20 -3.94 10.85 -18.38
N LEU A 21 -2.63 10.69 -18.53
CA LEU A 21 -1.87 11.26 -19.64
C LEU A 21 -2.14 10.57 -20.99
N PHE A 22 -2.34 9.25 -20.99
CA PHE A 22 -2.42 8.45 -22.22
C PHE A 22 -3.81 7.87 -22.49
N LEU A 23 -4.65 7.64 -21.46
CA LEU A 23 -6.00 7.11 -21.62
C LEU A 23 -7.09 8.20 -21.49
N GLY A 24 -6.69 9.47 -21.49
CA GLY A 24 -7.60 10.62 -21.49
C GLY A 24 -8.38 10.78 -20.19
N GLY A 25 -7.93 10.18 -19.09
CA GLY A 25 -8.59 10.31 -17.79
C GLY A 25 -9.98 9.65 -17.70
N GLY A 26 -10.26 8.65 -18.52
CA GLY A 26 -11.54 7.92 -18.47
C GLY A 26 -11.81 7.26 -17.12
N TRP A 27 -13.09 7.17 -16.74
CA TRP A 27 -13.50 6.67 -15.41
C TRP A 27 -13.08 5.21 -15.12
N LYS A 28 -13.02 4.35 -16.15
CA LYS A 28 -12.63 2.93 -16.02
C LYS A 28 -11.20 2.73 -15.52
N PRO A 29 -10.16 3.26 -16.19
CA PRO A 29 -8.78 3.10 -15.71
C PRO A 29 -8.50 3.91 -14.43
N GLN A 30 -9.24 4.98 -14.17
CA GLN A 30 -9.23 5.70 -12.88
C GLN A 30 -9.72 4.82 -11.72
N MET A 31 -10.84 4.11 -11.90
CA MET A 31 -11.36 3.17 -10.88
C MET A 31 -10.39 2.02 -10.60
N LEU A 32 -9.74 1.49 -11.64
CA LEU A 32 -8.76 0.42 -11.47
C LEU A 32 -7.53 0.92 -10.71
N ALA A 33 -7.01 2.10 -11.05
CA ALA A 33 -5.89 2.72 -10.34
C ALA A 33 -6.23 3.03 -8.87
N ALA A 34 -7.44 3.54 -8.60
CA ALA A 34 -7.93 3.76 -7.24
C ALA A 34 -8.01 2.44 -6.45
N GLY A 35 -8.47 1.36 -7.08
CA GLY A 35 -8.49 0.03 -6.46
C GLY A 35 -7.09 -0.46 -6.06
N VAL A 36 -6.10 -0.31 -6.95
CA VAL A 36 -4.70 -0.67 -6.67
C VAL A 36 -4.14 0.16 -5.51
N LEU A 37 -4.43 1.46 -5.47
CA LEU A 37 -4.00 2.35 -4.38
C LEU A 37 -4.66 1.97 -3.04
N CYS A 38 -5.95 1.63 -3.03
CA CYS A 38 -6.63 1.16 -1.83
C CYS A 38 -5.98 -0.12 -1.28
N ILE A 39 -5.59 -1.06 -2.15
CA ILE A 39 -4.87 -2.27 -1.72
C ILE A 39 -3.50 -1.90 -1.13
N GLY A 40 -2.77 -0.98 -1.76
CA GLY A 40 -1.48 -0.50 -1.24
C GLY A 40 -1.59 0.11 0.16
N VAL A 41 -2.58 0.98 0.38
CA VAL A 41 -2.87 1.60 1.69
C VAL A 41 -3.32 0.55 2.71
N PHE A 42 -4.16 -0.39 2.31
CA PHE A 42 -4.60 -1.47 3.20
C PHE A 42 -3.42 -2.35 3.65
N VAL A 43 -2.53 -2.72 2.73
CA VAL A 43 -1.32 -3.50 3.05
C VAL A 43 -0.37 -2.70 3.94
N MET A 44 -0.28 -1.38 3.78
CA MET A 44 0.49 -0.51 4.68
C MET A 44 -0.08 -0.59 6.11
N TYR A 45 -1.37 -0.33 6.28
CA TYR A 45 -2.03 -0.36 7.59
C TYR A 45 -1.98 -1.74 8.24
N ALA A 46 -2.22 -2.80 7.45
CA ALA A 46 -2.07 -4.16 7.94
C ALA A 46 -0.63 -4.46 8.34
N SER A 47 0.37 -3.98 7.59
CA SER A 47 1.77 -4.18 7.95
C SER A 47 2.18 -3.46 9.24
N GLU A 48 1.66 -2.27 9.49
CA GLU A 48 1.88 -1.55 10.75
C GLU A 48 1.19 -2.26 11.92
N GLY A 49 -0.02 -2.77 11.72
CA GLY A 49 -0.75 -3.54 12.74
C GLY A 49 -0.16 -4.91 13.05
N PHE A 50 0.49 -5.57 12.08
CA PHE A 50 1.20 -6.84 12.30
C PHE A 50 2.58 -6.65 12.93
N VAL A 51 3.32 -5.59 12.57
CA VAL A 51 4.63 -5.28 13.18
C VAL A 51 4.47 -4.89 14.65
N GLY A 52 3.41 -4.17 15.00
CA GLY A 52 3.11 -3.85 16.41
C GLY A 52 2.85 -5.07 17.30
N GLN A 53 2.53 -6.23 16.73
CA GLN A 53 2.33 -7.47 17.48
C GLN A 53 3.62 -8.32 17.61
N GLU A 54 4.62 -8.11 16.74
CA GLU A 54 5.90 -8.82 16.83
C GLU A 54 6.88 -8.16 17.83
N THR A 55 6.67 -6.91 18.23
CA THR A 55 7.52 -6.20 19.20
C THR A 55 7.09 -6.31 20.67
N ASP A 56 5.92 -6.87 20.98
CA ASP A 56 5.46 -7.03 22.38
C ASP A 56 5.87 -8.39 23.01
N ASP A 57 6.40 -9.33 22.23
CA ASP A 57 6.71 -10.69 22.71
C ASP A 57 8.20 -10.92 23.11
N ASP A 58 9.09 -9.92 23.00
CA ASP A 58 10.53 -10.07 23.29
C ASP A 58 11.02 -9.36 24.59
N ASP A 59 10.14 -8.71 25.36
CA ASP A 59 10.49 -7.97 26.58
C ASP A 59 10.11 -8.68 27.91
N ASP A 60 10.01 -10.02 27.91
CA ASP A 60 9.87 -10.83 29.14
C ASP A 60 11.12 -11.71 29.40
N VAL A 61 12.26 -11.06 29.70
CA VAL A 61 13.39 -11.73 30.38
C VAL A 61 13.65 -11.03 31.72
N PRO A 62 13.19 -11.58 32.86
CA PRO A 62 13.65 -11.14 34.16
C PRO A 62 15.01 -11.79 34.48
N GLU A 63 16.03 -10.97 34.76
CA GLU A 63 17.28 -11.38 35.43
C GLU A 63 17.05 -11.89 36.86
#